data_AF-A0A165EZ10-F1
#
_entry.id   AF-A0A165EZ10-F1
#
_cell.length_a   1.000
_cell.length_b   1.000
_cell.length_c   1.000
_cell.angle_alpha   90.00
_cell.angle_beta   90.00
_cell.angle_gamma   90.00
#
_symmetry.space_group_name_H-M   'P 1'
#
loop_
_entity.id
_entity.type
_entity.pdbx_description
1 polymer ?
#
loop_
_entity_poly.entity_id
_entity_poly.type
_entity_poly.pdbx_seq_one_letter_code
_entity_poly.pdbx_strand_id
1 'polypeptide(L)'
;MPGGEYVRGYARLVRALAPKLLGMPRLHVVYRSISPPHTACHLSQRPVYPAPPPDAGPTPAWGWDRFPALDQLWQHELDTLAPHGLGPAGGRVGWLDIREMAGQRPDAHLLGVEGGDCMHWCGVAVPGEWVRMLWEMVGDEP
;
A
#
# COMPACT_ATOMS: atom_id res chain seq x y z
N MET A 1 -17.36 10.01 16.09
CA MET A 1 -16.53 8.78 16.11
C MET A 1 -15.11 9.15 15.72
N PRO A 2 -14.12 9.00 16.61
CA PRO A 2 -12.71 9.19 16.25
C PRO A 2 -12.39 8.19 15.12
N GLY A 3 -11.83 8.67 14.00
CA GLY A 3 -11.51 7.85 12.82
C GLY A 3 -12.22 8.26 11.52
N GLY A 4 -13.43 8.83 11.60
CA GLY A 4 -14.14 9.30 10.41
C GLY A 4 -13.49 10.52 9.75
N GLU A 5 -12.90 11.41 10.55
CA GLU A 5 -12.20 12.59 10.02
C GLU A 5 -10.88 12.25 9.35
N TYR A 6 -10.16 11.24 9.84
CA TYR A 6 -8.92 10.78 9.24
C TYR A 6 -9.14 10.29 7.80
N VAL A 7 -10.08 9.35 7.62
CA VAL A 7 -10.43 8.82 6.28
C VAL A 7 -10.97 9.92 5.37
N ARG A 8 -11.80 10.85 5.90
CA ARG A 8 -12.29 12.01 5.12
C ARG A 8 -11.18 12.98 4.72
N GLY A 9 -10.22 13.22 5.60
CA GLY A 9 -9.03 14.04 5.33
C GLY A 9 -8.18 13.42 4.24
N TYR A 10 -7.93 12.10 4.35
CA TYR A 10 -7.20 11.34 3.35
C TYR A 10 -7.92 11.35 2.00
N ALA A 11 -9.24 11.15 1.95
CA ALA A 11 -10.03 11.25 0.71
C ALA A 11 -9.88 12.60 0.00
N ARG A 12 -9.82 13.71 0.76
CA ARG A 12 -9.56 15.04 0.18
C ARG A 12 -8.17 15.14 -0.42
N LEU A 13 -7.16 14.56 0.24
CA LEU A 13 -5.80 14.49 -0.31
C LEU A 13 -5.79 13.71 -1.64
N VAL A 14 -6.38 12.50 -1.67
CA VAL A 14 -6.42 11.65 -2.87
C VAL A 14 -7.08 12.41 -4.03
N ARG A 15 -8.27 12.97 -3.81
CA ARG A 15 -9.02 13.74 -4.82
C ARG A 15 -8.29 14.97 -5.32
N ALA A 16 -7.47 15.60 -4.48
CA ALA A 16 -6.68 16.77 -4.88
C ALA A 16 -5.40 16.39 -5.64
N LEU A 17 -4.85 15.19 -5.39
CA LEU A 17 -3.57 14.75 -5.93
C LEU A 17 -3.72 13.92 -7.20
N ALA A 18 -4.65 12.97 -7.25
CA ALA A 18 -4.79 12.03 -8.36
C ALA A 18 -4.99 12.73 -9.73
N PRO A 19 -5.87 13.73 -9.88
CA PRO A 19 -6.02 14.43 -11.16
C PRO A 19 -4.74 15.14 -11.62
N LYS A 20 -3.94 15.64 -10.67
CA LYS A 20 -2.67 16.32 -10.98
C LYS A 20 -1.63 15.35 -11.50
N LEU A 21 -1.49 14.17 -10.86
CA LEU A 21 -0.56 13.13 -11.28
C LEU A 21 -0.95 12.59 -12.67
N LEU A 22 -2.22 12.27 -12.87
CA LEU A 22 -2.70 11.68 -14.12
C LEU A 22 -2.81 12.67 -15.29
N GLY A 23 -2.81 13.96 -14.99
CA GLY A 23 -2.73 15.04 -15.98
C GLY A 23 -1.31 15.32 -16.48
N MET A 24 -0.27 14.68 -15.92
CA MET A 24 1.12 14.89 -16.37
C MET A 24 1.38 14.09 -17.66
N PRO A 25 1.77 14.75 -18.77
CA PRO A 25 2.04 14.06 -20.02
C PRO A 25 3.17 13.04 -19.88
N ARG A 26 2.98 11.84 -20.46
CA ARG A 26 3.97 10.74 -20.51
C ARG A 26 4.39 10.19 -19.15
N LEU A 27 3.69 10.52 -18.06
CA LEU A 27 3.96 9.93 -16.75
C LEU A 27 3.19 8.62 -16.60
N HIS A 28 3.90 7.51 -16.43
CA HIS A 28 3.31 6.27 -15.94
C HIS A 28 3.20 6.32 -14.42
N VAL A 29 2.01 6.09 -13.89
CA VAL A 29 1.74 6.14 -12.46
C VAL A 29 1.41 4.74 -11.98
N VAL A 30 2.20 4.21 -11.05
CA VAL A 30 1.87 2.98 -10.34
C VAL A 30 1.62 3.34 -8.88
N TYR A 31 0.40 3.12 -8.41
CA TYR A 31 0.11 3.22 -7.00
C TYR A 31 0.32 1.85 -6.35
N ARG A 32 1.14 1.80 -5.31
CA ARG A 32 1.33 0.62 -4.48
C ARG A 32 0.36 0.66 -3.32
N SER A 33 -0.42 -0.41 -3.12
CA SER A 33 -1.30 -0.54 -1.96
C SER A 33 -0.50 -0.34 -0.65
N ILE A 34 -1.19 0.05 0.42
CA ILE A 34 -0.56 0.33 1.70
C ILE A 34 -0.01 -0.97 2.27
N SER A 35 1.24 -0.92 2.73
CA SER A 35 1.88 -2.04 3.41
C SER A 35 1.20 -2.29 4.77
N PRO A 36 0.76 -3.51 5.07
CA PRO A 36 0.23 -3.83 6.39
C PRO A 36 1.37 -3.86 7.42
N PRO A 37 1.09 -3.45 8.66
CA PRO A 37 1.95 -3.67 9.81
C PRO A 37 1.58 -4.97 10.55
N HIS A 38 2.44 -5.42 11.48
CA HIS A 38 2.22 -6.65 12.27
C HIS A 38 2.60 -6.48 13.74
N THR A 39 1.66 -6.12 14.61
CA THR A 39 1.88 -5.99 16.06
C THR A 39 2.58 -7.23 16.61
N ALA A 40 3.62 -7.00 17.43
CA ALA A 40 4.47 -8.06 17.98
C ALA A 40 5.15 -8.94 16.91
N CYS A 41 5.52 -8.36 15.76
CA CYS A 41 6.27 -9.01 14.69
C CYS A 41 7.52 -9.77 15.16
N HIS A 42 8.19 -9.31 16.24
CA HIS A 42 9.36 -9.99 16.82
C HIS A 42 9.08 -11.42 17.32
N LEU A 43 7.82 -11.78 17.55
CA LEU A 43 7.42 -13.13 17.92
C LEU A 43 7.27 -14.06 16.70
N SER A 44 7.28 -13.51 15.49
CA SER A 44 7.10 -14.25 14.25
C SER A 44 8.46 -14.56 13.61
N GLN A 45 8.72 -15.84 13.35
CA GLN A 45 9.97 -16.33 12.75
C GLN A 45 9.77 -16.93 11.36
N ARG A 46 8.53 -16.98 10.87
CA ARG A 46 8.16 -17.56 9.57
C ARG A 46 6.95 -16.85 8.95
N PRO A 47 6.79 -16.92 7.62
CA PRO A 47 5.59 -16.47 6.94
C PRO A 47 4.33 -17.17 7.46
N VAL A 48 3.18 -16.54 7.26
CA VAL A 48 1.85 -17.07 7.58
C VAL A 48 1.00 -17.14 6.32
N TYR A 49 0.12 -18.14 6.21
CA TYR A 49 -0.78 -18.29 5.08
C TYR A 49 -2.14 -18.86 5.54
N PRO A 50 -3.28 -18.27 5.12
CA PRO A 50 -3.41 -17.00 4.40
C PRO A 50 -2.94 -15.79 5.23
N ALA A 51 -2.93 -14.58 4.64
CA ALA A 51 -2.67 -13.37 5.43
C ALA A 51 -3.70 -13.26 6.58
N PRO A 52 -3.27 -12.82 7.78
CA PRO A 52 -4.19 -12.55 8.87
C PRO A 52 -5.06 -11.33 8.53
N PRO A 53 -6.18 -11.12 9.26
CA PRO A 53 -6.95 -9.88 9.16
C PRO A 53 -6.07 -8.64 9.42
N PRO A 54 -6.44 -7.47 8.89
CA PRO A 54 -5.71 -6.22 9.11
C PRO A 54 -5.44 -5.95 10.59
N ASP A 55 -4.19 -5.67 10.91
CA ASP A 55 -3.77 -5.35 12.27
C ASP A 55 -4.34 -3.99 12.69
N ALA A 56 -4.94 -3.91 13.89
CA ALA A 56 -5.48 -2.66 14.43
C ALA A 56 -4.40 -1.79 15.12
N GLY A 57 -3.19 -2.33 15.26
CA GLY A 57 -2.08 -1.74 15.98
C GLY A 57 -2.15 -1.97 17.49
N PRO A 58 -1.08 -1.58 18.20
CA PRO A 58 -1.03 -1.65 19.66
C PRO A 58 -2.06 -0.73 20.32
N THR A 59 -2.51 0.30 19.60
CA THR A 59 -3.59 1.19 20.05
C THR A 59 -4.50 1.57 18.87
N PRO A 60 -5.82 1.75 19.09
CA PRO A 60 -6.74 2.20 18.03
C PRO A 60 -6.39 3.56 17.43
N ALA A 61 -5.62 4.39 18.15
CA ALA A 61 -5.23 5.72 17.70
C ALA A 61 -4.31 5.70 16.46
N TRP A 62 -3.62 4.59 16.22
CA TRP A 62 -2.72 4.44 15.07
C TRP A 62 -3.48 4.20 13.76
N GLY A 63 -4.73 3.73 13.83
CA GLY A 63 -5.62 3.59 12.67
C GLY A 63 -5.15 2.62 11.60
N TRP A 64 -4.32 1.63 11.95
CA TRP A 64 -3.79 0.63 11.02
C TRP A 64 -4.89 -0.22 10.38
N ASP A 65 -5.97 -0.47 11.12
CA ASP A 65 -7.19 -1.13 10.65
C ASP A 65 -7.86 -0.38 9.48
N ARG A 66 -7.50 0.90 9.26
CA ARG A 66 -8.06 1.74 8.20
C ARG A 66 -7.31 1.64 6.89
N PHE A 67 -6.11 1.07 6.84
CA PHE A 67 -5.32 0.99 5.61
C PHE A 67 -6.10 0.39 4.42
N PRO A 68 -6.89 -0.69 4.57
CA PRO A 68 -7.73 -1.19 3.47
C PRO A 68 -8.74 -0.16 2.95
N ALA A 69 -9.35 0.64 3.83
CA ALA A 69 -10.29 1.68 3.43
C ALA A 69 -9.59 2.84 2.71
N LEU A 70 -8.34 3.15 3.07
CA LEU A 70 -7.54 4.17 2.39
C LEU A 70 -7.11 3.70 0.99
N ASP A 71 -6.74 2.43 0.85
CA ASP A 71 -6.45 1.83 -0.45
C ASP A 71 -7.66 1.86 -1.38
N GLN A 72 -8.85 1.53 -0.87
CA GLN A 72 -10.10 1.63 -1.62
C GLN A 72 -10.38 3.05 -2.15
N LEU A 73 -9.98 4.10 -1.41
CA LEU A 73 -10.10 5.47 -1.89
C LEU A 73 -9.20 5.72 -3.11
N TRP A 74 -7.94 5.28 -3.05
CA TRP A 74 -7.05 5.41 -4.20
C TRP A 74 -7.52 4.60 -5.40
N GLN A 75 -7.87 3.34 -5.18
CA GLN A 75 -8.35 2.47 -6.25
C GLN A 75 -9.58 3.07 -6.94
N HIS A 76 -10.57 3.52 -6.16
CA HIS A 76 -11.78 4.16 -6.69
C HIS A 76 -11.47 5.42 -7.52
N GLU A 77 -10.62 6.31 -7.01
CA GLU A 77 -10.30 7.57 -7.70
C GLU A 77 -9.44 7.32 -8.95
N LEU A 78 -8.51 6.36 -8.92
CA LEU A 78 -7.72 5.97 -10.08
C LEU A 78 -8.59 5.31 -11.15
N ASP A 79 -9.48 4.38 -10.80
CA ASP A 79 -10.40 3.73 -11.72
C ASP A 79 -11.37 4.74 -12.38
N THR A 80 -11.78 5.76 -11.61
CA THR A 80 -12.65 6.84 -12.11
C THR A 80 -11.92 7.75 -13.10
N LEU A 81 -10.67 8.12 -12.81
CA LEU A 81 -9.90 9.09 -13.61
C LEU A 81 -9.14 8.47 -14.78
N ALA A 82 -8.82 7.18 -14.69
CA ALA A 82 -8.09 6.42 -15.69
C ALA A 82 -8.82 5.11 -16.00
N PRO A 83 -10.05 5.17 -16.55
CA PRO A 83 -10.77 3.98 -16.95
C PRO A 83 -9.90 3.17 -17.93
N HIS A 84 -9.85 1.85 -17.72
CA HIS A 84 -8.98 0.94 -18.48
C HIS A 84 -7.47 1.15 -18.28
N GLY A 85 -7.05 1.86 -17.23
CA GLY A 85 -5.63 2.01 -16.88
C GLY A 85 -4.89 3.05 -17.72
N LEU A 86 -5.60 3.99 -18.35
CA LEU A 86 -5.01 5.09 -19.11
C LEU A 86 -5.48 6.43 -18.57
N GLY A 87 -4.55 7.24 -18.08
CA GLY A 87 -4.82 8.60 -17.61
C GLY A 87 -5.20 9.54 -18.77
N PRO A 88 -5.84 10.68 -18.47
CA PRO A 88 -6.30 11.65 -19.47
C PRO A 88 -5.16 12.26 -20.30
N ALA A 89 -3.92 12.23 -19.82
CA ALA A 89 -2.73 12.68 -20.54
C ALA A 89 -1.98 11.55 -21.27
N GLY A 90 -2.60 10.36 -21.39
CA GLY A 90 -2.06 9.20 -22.13
C GLY A 90 -1.06 8.32 -21.36
N GLY A 91 -0.76 8.65 -20.09
CA GLY A 91 0.08 7.82 -19.23
C GLY A 91 -0.63 6.56 -18.72
N ARG A 92 0.07 5.43 -18.63
CA ARG A 92 -0.48 4.21 -17.99
C ARG A 92 -0.65 4.41 -16.49
N VAL A 93 -1.72 3.83 -15.95
CA VAL A 93 -2.03 3.80 -14.53
C VAL A 93 -2.12 2.36 -14.06
N GLY A 94 -1.27 2.00 -13.11
CA GLY A 94 -1.18 0.66 -12.54
C GLY A 94 -1.52 0.64 -11.05
N TRP A 95 -2.11 -0.47 -10.61
CA TRP A 95 -2.32 -0.79 -9.20
C TRP A 95 -1.42 -1.96 -8.81
N LEU A 96 -0.43 -1.68 -7.97
CA LEU A 96 0.46 -2.69 -7.41
C LEU A 96 -0.13 -3.14 -6.06
N ASP A 97 -0.96 -4.19 -6.11
CA ASP A 97 -1.53 -4.80 -4.90
C ASP A 97 -0.49 -5.68 -4.21
N ILE A 98 0.00 -5.21 -3.07
CA ILE A 98 0.96 -5.94 -2.23
C ILE A 98 0.30 -6.52 -0.98
N ARG A 99 -0.98 -6.22 -0.73
CA ARG A 99 -1.59 -6.35 0.61
C ARG A 99 -1.56 -7.77 1.12
N GLU A 100 -2.00 -8.72 0.30
CA GLU A 100 -2.05 -10.13 0.67
C GLU A 100 -0.64 -10.68 0.92
N MET A 101 0.27 -10.49 -0.03
CA MET A 101 1.65 -11.00 0.08
C MET A 101 2.40 -10.36 1.25
N ALA A 102 2.26 -9.06 1.48
CA ALA A 102 2.91 -8.39 2.60
C ALA A 102 2.29 -8.81 3.95
N GLY A 103 0.97 -9.04 4.01
CA GLY A 103 0.29 -9.54 5.21
C GLY A 103 0.73 -10.95 5.62
N GLN A 104 1.25 -11.73 4.69
CA GLN A 104 1.80 -13.06 4.97
C GLN A 104 3.18 -13.03 5.63
N ARG A 105 3.79 -11.85 5.84
CA ARG A 105 5.21 -11.71 6.18
C ARG A 105 5.51 -11.05 7.53
N PRO A 106 4.84 -11.39 8.64
CA PRO A 106 5.19 -10.81 9.94
C PRO A 106 6.65 -11.09 10.36
N ASP A 107 7.30 -12.10 9.77
CA ASP A 107 8.69 -12.49 9.97
C ASP A 107 9.74 -11.55 9.36
N ALA A 108 9.34 -10.63 8.47
CA ALA A 108 10.27 -9.84 7.66
C ALA A 108 10.46 -8.38 8.14
N HIS A 109 9.94 -8.04 9.32
CA HIS A 109 10.07 -6.73 9.94
C HIS A 109 11.45 -6.49 10.57
N LEU A 110 11.77 -5.23 10.88
CA LEU A 110 13.04 -4.84 11.50
C LEU A 110 13.04 -5.18 13.00
N LEU A 111 13.88 -6.13 13.42
CA LEU A 111 13.95 -6.60 14.81
C LEU A 111 15.01 -5.89 15.68
N GLY A 112 15.62 -4.80 15.18
CA GLY A 112 16.74 -4.11 15.83
C GLY A 112 16.39 -3.21 17.03
N VAL A 113 15.13 -3.17 17.45
CA VAL A 113 14.62 -2.39 18.60
C VAL A 113 13.80 -3.29 19.52
N GLU A 114 13.72 -2.96 20.82
CA GLU A 114 12.92 -3.73 21.79
C GLU A 114 11.46 -3.78 21.34
N GLY A 115 10.91 -4.99 21.18
CA GLY A 115 9.56 -5.21 20.64
C GLY A 115 9.44 -5.21 19.11
N GLY A 116 10.51 -4.86 18.38
CA GLY A 116 10.56 -4.80 16.92
C GLY A 116 9.87 -3.56 16.32
N ASP A 117 10.40 -3.08 15.19
CA ASP A 117 9.69 -2.11 14.34
C ASP A 117 8.84 -2.90 13.34
N CYS A 118 7.55 -2.97 13.67
CA CYS A 118 6.59 -3.76 12.93
C CYS A 118 5.84 -2.99 11.84
N MET A 119 6.33 -1.81 11.47
CA MET A 119 5.85 -1.04 10.32
C MET A 119 6.83 -1.15 9.15
N HIS A 120 8.13 -1.10 9.45
CA HIS A 120 9.18 -1.13 8.44
C HIS A 120 9.73 -2.54 8.21
N TRP A 121 10.35 -2.72 7.05
CA TRP A 121 10.79 -4.03 6.55
C TRP A 121 12.31 -4.11 6.49
N CYS A 122 12.83 -5.33 6.64
CA CYS A 122 14.21 -5.64 6.25
C CYS A 122 14.40 -5.42 4.73
N GLY A 123 15.47 -4.73 4.33
CA GLY A 123 15.61 -4.14 2.99
C GLY A 123 15.54 -5.13 1.81
N VAL A 124 16.21 -6.29 1.88
CA VAL A 124 16.23 -7.29 0.78
C VAL A 124 15.06 -8.27 0.81
N ALA A 125 14.12 -8.11 1.75
CA ALA A 125 12.99 -9.00 1.92
C ALA A 125 11.77 -8.52 1.10
N VAL A 126 10.68 -8.19 1.79
CA VAL A 126 9.38 -7.85 1.20
C VAL A 126 9.44 -6.67 0.20
N PRO A 127 10.16 -5.56 0.49
CA PRO A 127 10.28 -4.46 -0.48
C PRO A 127 11.04 -4.83 -1.77
N GLY A 128 12.00 -5.75 -1.69
CA GLY A 128 12.72 -6.24 -2.87
C GLY A 128 11.77 -6.93 -3.86
N GLU A 129 10.81 -7.69 -3.34
CA GLU A 129 9.78 -8.32 -4.15
C GLU A 129 8.80 -7.30 -4.75
N TRP A 130 8.44 -6.25 -4.02
CA TRP A 130 7.61 -5.16 -4.58
C TRP A 130 8.30 -4.45 -5.75
N VAL A 131 9.60 -4.21 -5.64
CA VAL A 131 10.39 -3.62 -6.73
C VAL A 131 10.44 -4.56 -7.93
N ARG A 132 10.58 -5.87 -7.70
CA ARG A 132 10.50 -6.88 -8.78
C ARG A 132 9.14 -6.84 -9.47
N MET A 133 8.04 -6.82 -8.72
CA MET A 133 6.69 -6.69 -9.29
C MET A 133 6.51 -5.39 -10.08
N LEU A 134 6.98 -4.27 -9.52
CA LEU A 134 6.95 -2.99 -10.22
C LEU A 134 7.74 -3.05 -11.53
N TRP A 135 8.92 -3.68 -11.51
CA TRP A 135 9.77 -3.85 -12.69
C TRP A 135 9.02 -4.56 -13.82
N GLU A 136 8.31 -5.66 -13.52
CA GLU A 136 7.47 -6.34 -14.52
C GLU A 136 6.35 -5.42 -15.04
N MET A 137 5.67 -4.69 -14.14
CA MET A 137 4.57 -3.77 -14.53
C MET A 137 5.02 -2.61 -15.44
N VAL A 138 6.25 -2.12 -15.27
CA VAL A 138 6.77 -1.00 -16.07
C VAL A 138 7.59 -1.46 -17.27
N GLY A 139 8.25 -2.61 -17.16
CA GLY A 139 9.16 -3.19 -18.14
C GLY A 139 8.47 -3.98 -19.25
N ASP A 140 7.25 -4.45 -19.03
CA ASP A 140 6.38 -4.96 -20.10
C ASP A 140 5.91 -3.80 -21.00
N GLU A 141 6.80 -3.35 -21.88
CA GLU A 141 6.44 -2.59 -23.09
C GLU A 141 6.20 -3.58 -24.24
N PRO A 142 5.03 -3.59 -24.91
CA PRO A 142 4.91 -4.15 -26.25
C PRO A 142 5.62 -3.29 -27.31
#